data_AF-A0A5S3QZF9-F1
#
_entry.id   AF-A0A5S3QZF9-F1
#
_cell.length_a   1.000
_cell.length_b   1.000
_cell.length_c   1.000
_cell.angle_alpha   90.00
_cell.angle_beta   90.00
_cell.angle_gamma   90.00
#
_symmetry.space_group_name_H-M   'P 1'
#
loop_
_entity.id
_entity.type
_entity.pdbx_description
1 polymer ?
#
loop_
_entity_poly.entity_id
_entity_poly.type
_entity_poly.pdbx_seq_one_letter_code
_entity_poly.pdbx_strand_id
1 'polypeptide(L)'
;MQTPEEYEVTLRIRELLKELKKRRGYTKKTISQKLGIGLTTLDDYLNGTSSFRLGTLIKLSEICRIQLSDILEGAGHIAKTYQNEERGTEREGQEEQAKKDS
;
A
#
# COMPACT_ATOMS: atom_id res chain seq x y z
N MET A 1 -10.32 19.78 -5.83
CA MET A 1 -9.59 19.74 -4.55
C MET A 1 -9.96 18.45 -3.84
N GLN A 2 -8.99 17.74 -3.28
CA GLN A 2 -9.21 16.47 -2.58
C GLN A 2 -9.90 16.67 -1.22
N THR A 3 -10.69 15.68 -0.82
CA THR A 3 -11.17 15.47 0.56
C THR A 3 -10.01 15.01 1.47
N PRO A 4 -10.14 15.11 2.81
CA PRO A 4 -9.15 14.55 3.72
C PRO A 4 -8.84 13.08 3.46
N GLU A 5 -9.86 12.26 3.19
CA GLU A 5 -9.76 10.84 2.91
C GLU A 5 -8.98 10.57 1.60
N GLU A 6 -9.23 11.36 0.56
CA GLU A 6 -8.48 11.29 -0.69
C GLU A 6 -7.03 11.76 -0.52
N TYR A 7 -6.78 12.71 0.37
CA TYR A 7 -5.41 13.15 0.67
C TYR A 7 -4.60 12.09 1.41
N GLU A 8 -5.21 11.29 2.29
CA GLU A 8 -4.57 10.13 2.90
C GLU A 8 -4.11 9.10 1.85
N VAL A 9 -4.92 8.86 0.81
CA VAL A 9 -4.51 8.04 -0.34
C VAL A 9 -3.30 8.65 -1.04
N THR A 10 -3.27 9.97 -1.22
CA THR A 10 -2.12 10.69 -1.79
C THR A 10 -0.85 10.50 -0.97
N LEU A 11 -0.92 10.53 0.36
CA LEU A 11 0.22 10.29 1.24
C LEU A 11 0.80 8.88 1.06
N ARG A 12 -0.07 7.87 1.00
CA ARG A 12 0.35 6.47 0.75
C ARG A 12 1.02 6.32 -0.59
N ILE A 13 0.48 6.93 -1.64
CA ILE A 13 1.08 6.92 -2.98
C ILE A 13 2.45 7.59 -2.95
N ARG A 14 2.63 8.72 -2.26
CA ARG A 14 3.95 9.37 -2.14
C ARG A 14 5.00 8.42 -1.56
N GLU A 15 4.66 7.62 -0.55
CA GLU A 15 5.57 6.59 -0.01
C GLU A 15 5.88 5.49 -1.02
N LEU A 16 4.88 4.99 -1.74
CA LEU A 16 5.10 4.02 -2.83
C LEU A 16 6.03 4.57 -3.91
N LEU A 17 5.88 5.84 -4.30
CA LEU A 17 6.74 6.47 -5.29
C LEU A 17 8.19 6.62 -4.78
N LYS A 18 8.40 6.89 -3.48
CA LYS A 18 9.74 6.89 -2.88
C LYS A 18 10.39 5.51 -2.96
N GLU A 19 9.63 4.45 -2.66
CA GLU A 19 10.14 3.07 -2.76
C GLU A 19 10.44 2.68 -4.20
N LEU A 20 9.60 3.05 -5.16
CA LEU A 20 9.87 2.84 -6.59
C LEU A 20 11.14 3.55 -7.04
N LYS A 21 11.36 4.80 -6.57
CA LYS A 21 12.59 5.53 -6.84
C LYS A 21 13.80 4.79 -6.26
N LYS A 22 13.72 4.35 -5.01
CA LYS A 22 14.83 3.68 -4.31
C LYS A 22 15.17 2.32 -4.89
N ARG A 23 14.17 1.47 -5.17
CA ARG A 23 14.38 0.08 -5.61
C ARG A 23 14.55 -0.08 -7.11
N ARG A 24 13.89 0.76 -7.91
CA ARG A 24 13.82 0.61 -9.37
C ARG A 24 14.39 1.80 -10.13
N GLY A 25 14.88 2.83 -9.44
CA GLY A 25 15.41 4.05 -10.08
C GLY A 25 14.34 4.87 -10.79
N TYR A 26 13.06 4.69 -10.47
CA TYR A 26 11.98 5.36 -11.19
C TYR A 26 11.96 6.86 -10.86
N THR A 27 11.99 7.68 -11.90
CA THR A 27 11.79 9.12 -11.79
C THR A 27 10.31 9.46 -11.88
N LYS A 28 9.93 10.67 -11.47
CA LYS A 28 8.56 11.19 -11.63
C LYS A 28 8.10 11.11 -13.10
N LYS A 29 9.00 11.40 -14.04
CA LYS A 29 8.78 11.28 -15.50
C LYS A 29 8.54 9.85 -15.93
N THR A 30 9.33 8.90 -15.42
CA THR A 30 9.14 7.48 -15.70
C THR A 30 7.79 6.99 -15.19
N ILE A 31 7.39 7.41 -13.99
CA ILE A 31 6.11 7.05 -13.38
C ILE A 31 4.95 7.61 -14.20
N SER A 32 4.98 8.91 -14.54
CA SER A 32 3.90 9.53 -15.33
C SER A 32 3.74 8.85 -16.70
N GLN A 33 4.85 8.52 -17.37
CA GLN A 33 4.85 7.77 -18.63
C GLN A 33 4.22 6.38 -18.48
N LYS A 34 4.60 5.63 -17.43
CA LYS A 34 4.04 4.29 -17.17
C LYS A 34 2.55 4.32 -16.84
N LEU A 35 2.08 5.38 -16.17
CA LEU A 35 0.67 5.59 -15.89
C LEU A 35 -0.13 6.06 -17.12
N GLY A 36 0.56 6.59 -18.14
CA GLY A 36 -0.05 7.20 -19.31
C GLY A 36 -0.70 8.55 -19.00
N ILE A 37 -0.12 9.31 -18.06
CA ILE A 37 -0.60 10.63 -17.66
C ILE A 37 0.50 11.70 -17.82
N GLY A 38 0.08 12.96 -17.93
CA GLY A 38 1.00 14.09 -17.96
C GLY A 38 1.72 14.28 -16.62
N LEU A 39 2.91 14.88 -16.65
CA LEU A 39 3.65 15.26 -15.44
C LEU A 39 2.82 16.20 -14.58
N THR A 40 2.22 17.24 -15.16
CA THR A 40 1.35 18.18 -14.44
C THR A 40 0.18 17.46 -13.76
N THR A 41 -0.44 16.49 -14.43
CA THR A 41 -1.53 15.69 -13.82
C THR A 41 -1.04 14.89 -12.62
N LEU A 42 0.14 14.29 -12.70
CA LEU A 42 0.75 13.61 -11.57
C LEU A 42 1.04 14.59 -10.43
N ASP A 43 1.52 15.80 -10.73
CA ASP A 43 1.76 16.85 -9.75
C ASP A 43 0.47 17.30 -9.08
N ASP A 44 -0.59 17.52 -9.85
CA ASP A 44 -1.91 17.92 -9.33
C ASP A 44 -2.49 16.87 -8.40
N TYR A 45 -2.33 15.59 -8.72
CA TYR A 45 -2.71 14.50 -7.82
C TYR A 45 -1.87 14.52 -6.54
N LEU A 46 -0.56 14.59 -6.69
CA LEU A 46 0.35 14.54 -5.54
C LEU A 46 0.23 15.77 -4.66
N ASN A 47 -0.19 16.93 -5.17
CA ASN A 47 -0.35 18.17 -4.41
C ASN A 47 -1.74 18.33 -3.81
N GLY A 48 -2.68 17.44 -4.10
CA GLY A 48 -4.05 17.52 -3.59
C GLY A 48 -4.99 18.45 -4.39
N THR A 49 -4.50 19.03 -5.49
CA THR A 49 -5.28 19.87 -6.39
C THR A 49 -6.43 19.08 -7.02
N SER A 50 -6.17 17.84 -7.42
CA SER A 50 -7.17 16.92 -8.00
C SER A 50 -7.07 15.51 -7.43
N SER A 51 -8.17 14.77 -7.42
CA SER A 51 -8.23 13.39 -6.92
C SER A 51 -7.75 12.39 -7.97
N PHE A 52 -7.12 11.31 -7.52
CA PHE A 52 -6.73 10.22 -8.42
C PHE A 52 -7.96 9.55 -9.02
N ARG A 53 -7.92 9.31 -10.34
CA ARG A 53 -8.90 8.45 -11.00
C ARG A 53 -8.67 6.99 -10.61
N LEU A 54 -9.74 6.21 -10.46
CA LEU A 54 -9.66 4.77 -10.15
C LEU A 54 -8.73 4.01 -11.11
N GLY A 55 -8.82 4.28 -12.41
CA GLY A 55 -7.94 3.64 -13.40
C GLY A 55 -6.46 3.98 -13.21
N THR A 56 -6.12 5.14 -12.66
CA THR A 56 -4.74 5.49 -12.30
C THR A 56 -4.27 4.72 -11.07
N LEU A 57 -5.14 4.55 -10.07
CA LEU A 57 -4.84 3.78 -8.86
C LEU A 57 -4.61 2.30 -9.16
N ILE A 58 -5.42 1.71 -10.05
CA ILE A 58 -5.22 0.33 -10.52
C ILE A 58 -3.86 0.18 -11.23
N LYS A 59 -3.51 1.10 -12.13
CA LYS A 59 -2.19 1.05 -12.78
C LYS A 59 -1.04 1.23 -11.79
N LEU A 60 -1.21 2.08 -10.78
CA LEU A 60 -0.22 2.22 -9.70
C LEU A 60 -0.04 0.91 -8.93
N SER A 61 -1.13 0.22 -8.59
CA SER A 61 -1.04 -1.06 -7.88
C SER A 61 -0.34 -2.13 -8.72
N GLU A 62 -0.60 -2.18 -10.03
CA GLU A 62 0.10 -3.07 -10.97
C GLU A 62 1.61 -2.77 -11.07
N ILE A 63 1.98 -1.49 -11.21
CA ILE A 63 3.39 -1.07 -11.28
C ILE A 63 4.11 -1.44 -9.98
N CYS A 64 3.47 -1.18 -8.84
CA CYS A 64 4.01 -1.47 -7.51
C CYS A 64 3.97 -2.96 -7.15
N ARG A 65 3.15 -3.77 -7.84
CA ARG A 65 2.84 -5.18 -7.50
C ARG A 65 2.26 -5.33 -6.09
N ILE A 66 1.25 -4.51 -5.79
CA ILE A 66 0.48 -4.53 -4.54
C ILE A 66 -1.00 -4.61 -4.84
N GLN A 67 -1.85 -4.81 -3.83
CA GLN A 67 -3.29 -4.76 -4.01
C GLN A 67 -3.78 -3.31 -4.03
N LEU A 68 -4.89 -3.05 -4.73
CA LEU A 68 -5.52 -1.73 -4.72
C LEU A 68 -5.96 -1.33 -3.30
N SER A 69 -6.39 -2.29 -2.48
CA SER A 69 -6.76 -2.07 -1.08
C SER A 69 -5.60 -1.51 -0.24
N ASP A 70 -4.35 -1.89 -0.55
CA ASP A 70 -3.16 -1.36 0.13
C ASP A 70 -2.99 0.15 -0.10
N ILE A 71 -3.48 0.66 -1.23
CA ILE A 71 -3.49 2.09 -1.58
C ILE A 71 -4.67 2.81 -0.91
N LEU A 72 -5.86 2.20 -0.94
CA LEU A 72 -7.12 2.86 -0.55
C LEU A 72 -7.35 2.90 0.96
N GLU A 73 -7.23 1.76 1.63
CA GLU A 73 -7.73 1.64 3.02
C GLU A 73 -6.69 2.04 4.05
N GLY A 74 -5.40 1.95 3.70
CA GLY A 74 -4.26 1.97 4.60
C GLY A 74 -4.57 2.08 6.08
N ALA A 75 -5.04 0.96 6.65
CA ALA A 75 -5.15 0.68 8.06
C ALA A 75 -4.77 -0.80 8.25
N GLY A 76 -3.50 -1.06 8.61
CA GLY A 76 -3.09 -2.33 9.23
C GLY A 76 -2.28 -3.35 8.41
N HIS A 77 -2.14 -3.22 7.08
CA HIS A 77 -1.51 -4.31 6.28
C HIS A 77 -0.07 -4.06 5.80
N ILE A 78 0.39 -2.81 5.65
CA ILE A 78 1.78 -2.56 5.20
C ILE A 78 2.82 -2.98 6.28
N ALA A 79 2.40 -3.13 7.54
CA ALA A 79 3.24 -3.68 8.61
C ALA A 79 3.16 -5.22 8.75
N LYS A 80 2.13 -5.89 8.19
CA LYS A 80 1.91 -7.34 8.37
C LYS A 80 2.40 -8.20 7.21
N THR A 81 2.49 -7.66 5.99
CA THR A 81 2.94 -8.47 4.84
C THR A 81 4.44 -8.77 4.86
N TYR A 82 5.22 -8.14 5.75
CA TYR A 82 6.66 -8.41 5.92
C TYR A 82 7.04 -9.03 7.27
N GLN A 83 6.09 -9.33 8.17
CA GLN A 83 6.37 -9.99 9.45
C GLN A 83 6.02 -11.48 9.46
N ASN A 84 5.42 -12.02 8.40
CA ASN A 84 4.93 -13.39 8.38
C ASN A 84 5.86 -14.41 7.69
N GLU A 85 7.08 -14.01 7.33
CA GLU A 85 8.12 -14.95 6.86
C GLU A 85 9.06 -15.43 7.99
N GLU A 86 8.91 -14.95 9.23
CA GLU A 86 9.85 -15.28 10.33
C GLU A 86 9.22 -15.82 11.63
N ARG A 87 7.97 -16.31 11.64
CA ARG A 87 7.51 -17.14 12.77
C ARG A 87 6.90 -18.44 12.29
N GLY A 88 7.79 -19.43 12.22
CA GLY A 88 7.45 -20.81 11.99
C GLY A 88 6.49 -21.37 13.03
N THR A 89 5.71 -22.35 12.56
CA THR A 89 5.61 -23.67 13.18
C THR A 89 5.71 -23.72 14.71
N GLU A 90 4.58 -23.53 15.39
CA GLU A 90 4.23 -24.36 16.56
C GLU A 90 2.75 -24.73 16.45
N ARG A 91 2.53 -25.98 16.03
CA ARG A 91 1.24 -26.67 16.06
C ARG A 91 1.01 -27.19 17.48
N GLU A 92 -0.23 -27.00 17.94
CA GLU A 92 -1.12 -27.98 18.58
C GLU A 92 -0.65 -28.79 19.80
N GLY A 93 -1.51 -28.76 20.83
CA GLY A 93 -1.63 -29.74 21.92
C GLY A 93 -2.21 -29.05 23.16
N GLN A 94 -3.52 -29.10 23.44
CA GLN A 94 -4.20 -30.19 24.20
C GLN A 94 -3.50 -30.41 25.55
N GLU A 95 -4.12 -30.40 26.73
CA GLU A 95 -5.45 -30.87 27.08
C GLU A 95 -5.81 -30.41 28.50
N GLU A 96 -7.11 -30.45 28.73
CA GLU A 96 -7.85 -30.25 29.94
C GLU A 96 -7.63 -31.38 30.98
N GLN A 97 -7.42 -31.01 32.25
CA GLN A 97 -7.59 -31.93 33.39
C GLN A 97 -8.04 -31.09 34.61
N ALA A 98 -9.33 -30.91 34.85
CA ALA A 98 -10.24 -31.83 35.52
C ALA A 98 -9.77 -32.29 36.91
N LYS A 99 -10.47 -31.76 37.94
CA LYS A 99 -10.93 -32.40 39.19
C LYS A 99 -10.08 -33.54 39.79
N LYS A 100 -9.73 -33.42 41.07
CA LYS A 100 -10.40 -34.12 42.20
C LYS A 100 -9.50 -34.12 43.46
N ASP A 101 -10.20 -33.97 44.58
CA ASP A 101 -9.98 -34.58 45.88
C ASP A 101 -8.69 -35.40 46.07
N SER A 102 -7.87 -35.00 47.03
CA SER A 102 -7.36 -35.92 48.07
C SER A 102 -6.85 -35.18 49.30
#